data_AF-A0AA92ED30-F1
#
_entry.id   AF-A0AA92ED30-F1
#
_cell.length_a   1.000
_cell.length_b   1.000
_cell.length_c   1.000
_cell.angle_alpha   90.00
_cell.angle_beta   90.00
_cell.angle_gamma   90.00
#
_symmetry.space_group_name_H-M   'P 1'
#
loop_
_entity.id
_entity.type
_entity.pdbx_description
1 polymer ?
#
loop_
_entity_poly.entity_id
_entity_poly.type
_entity_poly.pdbx_seq_one_letter_code
_entity_poly.pdbx_strand_id
1 'polypeptide(L)'
;MIRLSCWVLSIGATGTAVCLSVLAGWQRGGSLAERVIWGAIGVVLVVSAHLLPALVRDSPCWVRAVASVLWLACMATACFGHVTFFLLAQRHAGELRATAVPVTEAVPAGRTLTAVMAERAGVTARLATANAQRCTGNCTTLEARRVTLTAKLEALDAEAGDIRRRQSADARAEERRDSLVADPVTARLAALLGVTTVRVDLLTGLAFAAVLEGVACLLWSVTLRSRSSVPAVQATVAAVTVNHPPVTASHTPEPGSHEAEAKSHAPVSEPVTSLPAGEPSDAAMTQLAQAVAAGQVRPTVSDIRRFLGVSQARAAALRRQLAALDSTP
;
A
#
# COMPACT_ATOMS: atom_id res chain seq x y z
N MET A 1 14.65 -32.20 26.65
CA MET A 1 14.37 -30.76 26.88
C MET A 1 14.56 -29.93 25.60
N ILE A 2 15.73 -29.95 24.95
CA ILE A 2 16.03 -29.16 23.73
C ILE A 2 14.99 -29.34 22.59
N ARG A 3 14.49 -30.57 22.39
CA ARG A 3 13.50 -30.88 21.34
C ARG A 3 12.13 -30.22 21.58
N LEU A 4 11.69 -30.15 22.83
CA LEU A 4 10.41 -29.54 23.20
C LEU A 4 10.50 -28.01 23.04
N SER A 5 11.61 -27.41 23.47
CA SER A 5 11.87 -25.97 23.33
C SER A 5 11.92 -25.52 21.86
N CYS A 6 12.58 -26.28 20.98
CA CYS A 6 12.59 -25.96 19.54
C CYS A 6 11.18 -26.03 18.94
N TRP A 7 10.36 -26.99 19.38
CA TRP A 7 8.99 -27.14 18.91
C TRP A 7 8.10 -25.96 19.32
N VAL A 8 8.16 -25.56 20.59
CA VAL A 8 7.44 -24.39 21.11
C VAL A 8 7.86 -23.12 20.37
N LEU A 9 9.17 -22.94 20.15
CA LEU A 9 9.68 -21.76 19.44
C LEU A 9 9.27 -21.75 17.96
N SER A 10 9.21 -22.91 17.30
CA SER A 10 8.78 -23.03 15.89
C SER A 10 7.32 -22.64 15.71
N ILE A 11 6.46 -23.10 16.64
CA ILE A 11 5.04 -22.74 16.69
C ILE A 11 4.90 -21.25 16.97
N GLY A 12 5.66 -20.71 17.93
CA GLY A 12 5.65 -19.28 18.25
C GLY A 12 6.01 -18.42 17.04
N ALA A 13 7.11 -18.73 16.35
CA ALA A 13 7.55 -18.00 15.17
C ALA A 13 6.58 -18.12 13.98
N THR A 14 5.95 -19.29 13.79
CA THR A 14 4.93 -19.46 12.75
C THR A 14 3.64 -18.73 13.10
N GLY A 15 3.24 -18.77 14.37
CA GLY A 15 2.08 -18.07 14.88
C GLY A 15 2.20 -16.56 14.72
N THR A 16 3.36 -15.98 15.02
CA THR A 16 3.59 -14.54 14.79
C THR A 16 3.53 -14.20 13.30
N ALA A 17 4.18 -14.97 12.43
CA ALA A 17 4.14 -14.76 10.99
C ALA A 17 2.70 -14.88 10.41
N VAL A 18 1.91 -15.85 10.91
CA VAL A 18 0.50 -16.02 10.55
C VAL A 18 -0.33 -14.83 11.02
N CYS A 19 -0.16 -14.37 12.26
CA CYS A 19 -0.86 -13.19 12.77
C CYS A 19 -0.56 -11.95 11.90
N LEU A 20 0.70 -11.71 11.55
CA LEU A 20 1.09 -10.61 10.66
C LEU A 20 0.44 -10.75 9.28
N SER A 21 0.40 -11.97 8.73
CA SER A 21 -0.21 -12.25 7.43
C SER A 21 -1.74 -12.02 7.44
N VAL A 22 -2.42 -12.44 8.51
CA VAL A 22 -3.87 -12.21 8.70
C VAL A 22 -4.16 -10.72 8.85
N LEU A 23 -3.39 -10.00 9.67
CA LEU A 23 -3.56 -8.55 9.84
C LEU A 23 -3.31 -7.80 8.53
N ALA A 24 -2.29 -8.20 7.76
CA ALA A 24 -2.01 -7.65 6.44
C ALA A 24 -3.15 -7.93 5.44
N GLY A 25 -3.67 -9.16 5.42
CA GLY A 25 -4.79 -9.56 4.57
C GLY A 25 -6.08 -8.84 4.91
N TRP A 26 -6.32 -8.60 6.21
CA TRP A 26 -7.48 -7.87 6.70
C TRP A 26 -7.52 -6.42 6.22
N GLN A 27 -6.36 -5.79 6.04
CA GLN A 27 -6.28 -4.42 5.53
C GLN A 27 -6.47 -4.31 4.01
N ARG A 28 -6.38 -5.42 3.26
CA ARG A 28 -6.51 -5.42 1.79
C ARG A 28 -7.94 -5.64 1.28
N GLY A 29 -8.80 -6.32 2.04
CA GLY A 29 -10.17 -6.60 1.63
C GLY A 29 -11.14 -5.45 1.91
N GLY A 30 -11.97 -5.09 0.93
CA GLY A 30 -13.04 -4.11 1.10
C GLY A 30 -14.23 -4.70 1.86
N SER A 31 -14.64 -5.91 1.49
CA SER A 31 -15.70 -6.68 2.17
C SER A 31 -15.16 -7.67 3.21
N LEU A 32 -15.99 -8.10 4.17
CA LEU A 32 -15.58 -9.11 5.17
C LEU A 32 -15.17 -10.43 4.52
N ALA A 33 -15.87 -10.87 3.47
CA ALA A 33 -15.53 -12.07 2.73
C ALA A 33 -14.14 -11.98 2.09
N GLU A 34 -13.83 -10.86 1.43
CA GLU A 34 -12.49 -10.61 0.86
C GLU A 34 -11.41 -10.63 1.93
N ARG A 35 -11.64 -10.01 3.09
CA ARG A 35 -10.65 -9.98 4.19
C ARG A 35 -10.34 -11.38 4.72
N VAL A 36 -11.36 -12.21 4.89
CA VAL A 36 -11.20 -13.61 5.32
C VAL A 36 -10.42 -14.41 4.26
N ILE A 37 -10.74 -14.24 2.98
CA ILE A 37 -10.03 -14.92 1.88
C ILE A 37 -8.56 -14.50 1.84
N TRP A 38 -8.27 -13.20 1.91
CA TRP A 38 -6.90 -12.70 1.94
C TRP A 38 -6.11 -13.20 3.15
N GLY A 39 -6.76 -13.26 4.33
CA GLY A 39 -6.18 -13.85 5.52
C GLY A 39 -5.84 -15.33 5.34
N ALA A 40 -6.79 -16.12 4.82
CA ALA A 40 -6.61 -17.56 4.59
C ALA A 40 -5.48 -17.86 3.60
N ILE A 41 -5.42 -17.13 2.48
CA ILE A 41 -4.33 -17.22 1.50
C ILE A 41 -2.99 -16.93 2.18
N GLY A 42 -2.95 -15.86 3.00
CA GLY A 42 -1.78 -15.49 3.76
C GLY A 42 -1.29 -16.58 4.73
N VAL A 43 -2.21 -17.27 5.42
CA VAL A 43 -1.87 -18.41 6.30
C VAL A 43 -1.28 -19.56 5.50
N VAL A 44 -1.90 -19.94 4.39
CA VAL A 44 -1.42 -21.04 3.54
C VAL A 44 -0.01 -20.75 3.02
N LEU A 45 0.24 -19.53 2.58
CA LEU A 45 1.56 -19.11 2.09
C LEU A 45 2.64 -19.19 3.17
N VAL A 46 2.36 -18.69 4.38
CA VAL A 46 3.32 -18.72 5.50
C VAL A 46 3.60 -20.15 5.97
N VAL A 47 2.55 -20.95 6.17
CA VAL A 47 2.71 -22.35 6.59
C VAL A 47 3.49 -23.14 5.53
N SER A 48 3.17 -22.93 4.25
CA SER A 48 3.89 -23.55 3.14
C SER A 48 5.36 -23.12 3.12
N ALA A 49 5.65 -21.82 3.28
CA ALA A 49 7.01 -21.28 3.32
C ALA A 49 7.87 -21.89 4.45
N HIS A 50 7.27 -22.08 5.63
CA HIS A 50 7.97 -22.63 6.79
C HIS A 50 8.20 -24.14 6.72
N LEU A 51 7.24 -24.91 6.18
CA LEU A 51 7.28 -26.38 6.19
C LEU A 51 7.92 -26.99 4.93
N LEU A 52 7.79 -26.38 3.74
CA LEU A 52 8.33 -26.94 2.49
C LEU A 52 9.82 -27.30 2.56
N PRO A 53 10.72 -26.44 3.08
CA PRO A 53 12.15 -26.71 3.10
C PRO A 53 12.50 -27.97 3.89
N ALA A 54 11.76 -28.23 4.96
CA ALA A 54 12.00 -29.35 5.84
C ALA A 54 11.40 -30.66 5.29
N LEU A 55 10.27 -30.59 4.60
CA LEU A 55 9.56 -31.76 4.06
C LEU A 55 10.21 -32.34 2.80
N VAL A 56 10.80 -31.51 1.95
CA VAL A 56 11.33 -31.94 0.63
C VAL A 56 12.83 -32.26 0.67
N ARG A 57 13.46 -32.17 1.84
CA ARG A 57 14.93 -32.30 1.98
C ARG A 57 15.47 -33.68 1.52
N ASP A 58 14.70 -34.74 1.73
CA ASP A 58 15.08 -36.13 1.45
C ASP A 58 14.56 -36.60 0.08
N SER A 59 13.98 -35.68 -0.71
CA SER A 59 13.39 -35.93 -2.03
C SER A 59 14.43 -35.84 -3.17
N PRO A 60 14.16 -36.43 -4.35
CA PRO A 60 15.05 -36.34 -5.50
C PRO A 60 15.21 -34.90 -6.01
N CYS A 61 16.33 -34.64 -6.72
CA CYS A 61 16.75 -33.29 -7.10
C CYS A 61 15.70 -32.49 -7.88
N TRP A 62 14.91 -33.13 -8.76
CA TRP A 62 13.87 -32.44 -9.53
C TRP A 62 12.71 -31.97 -8.65
N VAL A 63 12.27 -32.79 -7.68
CA VAL A 63 11.23 -32.42 -6.70
C VAL A 63 11.74 -31.29 -5.83
N ARG A 64 13.02 -31.33 -5.43
CA ARG A 64 13.66 -30.24 -4.70
C ARG A 64 13.68 -28.96 -5.51
N ALA A 65 14.00 -28.99 -6.80
CA ALA A 65 14.00 -27.81 -7.65
C ALA A 65 12.59 -27.17 -7.74
N VAL A 66 11.56 -27.98 -8.00
CA VAL A 66 10.17 -27.50 -8.05
C VAL A 66 9.72 -26.92 -6.70
N ALA A 67 10.04 -27.62 -5.60
CA ALA A 67 9.74 -27.17 -4.25
C ALA A 67 10.50 -25.89 -3.89
N SER A 68 11.76 -25.72 -4.33
CA SER A 68 12.52 -24.49 -4.11
C SER A 68 11.90 -23.30 -4.84
N VAL A 69 11.40 -23.49 -6.07
CA VAL A 69 10.69 -22.42 -6.80
C VAL A 69 9.40 -22.03 -6.09
N LEU A 70 8.59 -23.02 -5.68
CA LEU A 70 7.36 -22.77 -4.93
C LEU A 70 7.65 -22.08 -3.59
N TRP A 71 8.68 -22.54 -2.88
CA TRP A 71 9.13 -21.95 -1.62
C TRP A 71 9.54 -20.49 -1.80
N LEU A 72 10.35 -20.16 -2.83
CA LEU A 72 10.73 -18.78 -3.13
C LEU A 72 9.51 -17.90 -3.39
N ALA A 73 8.52 -18.40 -4.14
CA ALA A 73 7.28 -17.66 -4.41
C ALA A 73 6.48 -17.42 -3.12
N CYS A 74 6.34 -18.43 -2.26
CA CYS A 74 5.67 -18.30 -0.96
C CYS A 74 6.40 -17.30 -0.06
N MET A 75 7.73 -17.42 0.06
CA MET A 75 8.58 -16.50 0.84
C MET A 75 8.46 -15.06 0.36
N ALA A 76 8.57 -14.82 -0.95
CA ALA A 76 8.47 -13.48 -1.52
C ALA A 76 7.10 -12.85 -1.22
N THR A 77 6.02 -13.64 -1.36
CA THR A 77 4.66 -13.16 -1.12
C THR A 77 4.39 -12.91 0.38
N ALA A 78 4.89 -13.79 1.27
CA ALA A 78 4.80 -13.61 2.72
C ALA A 78 5.58 -12.36 3.17
N CYS A 79 6.83 -12.22 2.72
CA CYS A 79 7.65 -11.04 2.98
C CYS A 79 6.96 -9.76 2.50
N PHE A 80 6.40 -9.76 1.28
CA PHE A 80 5.66 -8.61 0.77
C PHE A 80 4.46 -8.24 1.66
N GLY A 81 3.71 -9.24 2.13
CA GLY A 81 2.62 -9.04 3.09
C GLY A 81 3.08 -8.41 4.40
N HIS A 82 4.16 -8.93 4.99
CA HIS A 82 4.70 -8.43 6.26
C HIS A 82 5.31 -7.04 6.12
N VAL A 83 6.08 -6.76 5.06
CA VAL A 83 6.61 -5.43 4.75
C VAL A 83 5.46 -4.43 4.67
N THR A 84 4.38 -4.77 3.97
CA THR A 84 3.20 -3.91 3.85
C THR A 84 2.60 -3.61 5.23
N PHE A 85 2.48 -4.62 6.10
CA PHE A 85 2.00 -4.42 7.46
C PHE A 85 2.91 -3.49 8.27
N PHE A 86 4.24 -3.71 8.25
CA PHE A 86 5.18 -2.85 8.97
C PHE A 86 5.11 -1.40 8.49
N LEU A 87 5.03 -1.17 7.19
CA LEU A 87 4.89 0.18 6.63
C LEU A 87 3.59 0.86 7.08
N LEU A 88 2.48 0.13 7.08
CA LEU A 88 1.19 0.66 7.52
C LEU A 88 1.19 0.93 9.04
N ALA A 89 1.80 0.06 9.83
CA ALA A 89 1.97 0.25 11.26
C ALA A 89 2.84 1.48 11.58
N GLN A 90 3.94 1.67 10.84
CA GLN A 90 4.81 2.84 10.99
C GLN A 90 4.08 4.14 10.63
N ARG A 91 3.31 4.15 9.54
CA ARG A 91 2.48 5.30 9.16
C ARG A 91 1.44 5.63 10.22
N HIS A 92 0.72 4.62 10.71
CA HIS A 92 -0.28 4.83 11.75
C HIS A 92 0.35 5.39 13.04
N ALA A 93 1.51 4.88 13.45
CA ALA A 93 2.26 5.44 14.57
C ALA A 93 2.76 6.88 14.30
N GLY A 94 3.05 7.23 13.05
CA GLY A 94 3.37 8.60 12.63
C GLY A 94 2.16 9.54 12.70
N GLU A 95 0.99 9.08 12.25
CA GLU A 95 -0.26 9.82 12.34
C GLU A 95 -0.66 10.11 13.79
N LEU A 96 -0.54 9.11 14.68
CA LEU A 96 -0.81 9.30 16.11
C LEU A 96 0.11 10.36 16.74
N ARG A 97 1.40 10.37 16.35
CA ARG A 97 2.36 11.40 16.78
C ARG A 97 1.97 12.79 16.26
N ALA A 98 1.48 12.87 15.03
CA ALA A 98 1.03 14.13 14.43
C ALA A 98 -0.23 14.70 15.11
N THR A 99 -1.17 13.83 15.51
CA THR A 99 -2.39 14.26 16.22
C THR A 99 -2.13 14.76 17.65
N ALA A 100 -1.02 14.38 18.26
CA ALA A 100 -0.64 14.86 19.59
C ALA A 100 -0.17 16.33 19.60
N VAL A 101 0.08 16.92 18.42
CA VAL A 101 0.39 18.34 18.29
C VAL A 101 -0.92 19.12 18.20
N PRO A 102 -1.28 19.92 19.22
CA PRO A 102 -2.51 20.68 19.18
C PRO A 102 -2.57 21.52 17.90
N VAL A 103 -3.63 21.31 17.14
CA VAL A 103 -4.05 22.26 16.11
C VAL A 103 -4.44 23.51 16.87
N THR A 104 -3.60 24.55 16.80
CA THR A 104 -4.09 25.90 17.03
C THR A 104 -5.25 26.05 16.08
N GLU A 105 -6.46 25.96 16.64
CA GLU A 105 -7.72 26.02 15.91
C GLU A 105 -7.63 27.14 14.90
N ALA A 106 -7.81 26.81 13.63
CA ALA A 106 -7.98 27.82 12.60
C ALA A 106 -9.25 28.61 12.97
N VAL A 107 -9.04 29.76 13.60
CA VAL A 107 -10.07 30.75 13.93
C VAL A 107 -10.94 30.96 12.68
N PRO A 108 -12.28 31.07 12.82
CA PRO A 108 -13.21 30.95 11.70
C PRO A 108 -12.83 31.81 10.50
N ALA A 109 -13.03 31.23 9.33
CA ALA A 109 -12.69 31.78 8.02
C ALA A 109 -13.06 33.26 7.88
N GLY A 110 -12.05 34.11 8.05
CA GLY A 110 -12.07 35.44 7.49
C GLY A 110 -12.22 35.38 5.97
N ARG A 111 -12.49 36.55 5.37
CA ARG A 111 -12.64 36.71 3.93
C ARG A 111 -11.41 36.16 3.18
N THR A 112 -11.62 35.48 2.05
CA THR A 112 -10.51 34.86 1.31
C THR A 112 -9.60 35.90 0.69
N LEU A 113 -8.29 35.60 0.56
CA LEU A 113 -7.33 36.49 -0.10
C LEU A 113 -7.78 36.88 -1.51
N THR A 114 -8.41 35.96 -2.24
CA THR A 114 -8.97 36.19 -3.58
C THR A 114 -10.09 37.24 -3.56
N ALA A 115 -10.99 37.18 -2.58
CA ALA A 115 -12.08 38.16 -2.44
C ALA A 115 -11.54 39.55 -2.06
N VAL A 116 -10.53 39.63 -1.18
CA VAL A 116 -9.87 40.88 -0.81
C VAL A 116 -9.13 41.49 -2.00
N MET A 117 -8.42 40.68 -2.80
CA MET A 117 -7.72 41.15 -4.01
C MET A 117 -8.69 41.62 -5.10
N ALA A 118 -9.84 40.94 -5.26
CA ALA A 118 -10.88 41.37 -6.20
C ALA A 118 -11.47 42.73 -5.80
N GLU A 119 -11.75 42.94 -4.51
CA GLU A 119 -12.23 44.23 -4.01
C GLU A 119 -11.17 45.33 -4.16
N ARG A 120 -9.90 45.01 -3.87
CA ARG A 120 -8.76 45.92 -4.07
C ARG A 120 -8.66 46.39 -5.52
N ALA A 121 -8.77 45.47 -6.47
CA ALA A 121 -8.76 45.81 -7.90
C ALA A 121 -9.91 46.77 -8.26
N GLY A 122 -11.11 46.52 -7.74
CA GLY A 122 -12.27 47.39 -7.94
C GLY A 122 -12.09 48.80 -7.34
N VAL A 123 -11.51 48.91 -6.13
CA VAL A 123 -11.22 50.21 -5.49
C VAL A 123 -10.12 50.96 -6.24
N THR A 124 -9.08 50.24 -6.68
CA THR A 124 -7.97 50.82 -7.47
C THR A 124 -8.49 51.41 -8.79
N ALA A 125 -9.36 50.71 -9.50
CA ALA A 125 -9.98 51.21 -10.73
C ALA A 125 -10.81 52.48 -10.47
N ARG A 126 -11.60 52.51 -9.38
CA ARG A 126 -12.37 53.69 -8.99
C ARG A 126 -11.48 54.88 -8.62
N LEU A 127 -10.36 54.64 -7.95
CA LEU A 127 -9.39 55.66 -7.59
C LEU A 127 -8.70 56.22 -8.85
N ALA A 128 -8.33 55.36 -9.80
CA ALA A 128 -7.77 55.78 -11.09
C ALA A 128 -8.74 56.68 -11.86
N THR A 129 -10.02 56.32 -11.93
CA THR A 129 -11.06 57.16 -12.56
C THR A 129 -11.22 58.50 -11.86
N ALA A 130 -11.20 58.53 -10.53
CA ALA A 130 -11.27 59.77 -9.74
C ALA A 130 -10.01 60.66 -9.93
N ASN A 131 -8.84 60.06 -10.17
CA ASN A 131 -7.60 60.79 -10.45
C ASN A 131 -7.58 61.37 -11.87
N ALA A 132 -8.17 60.69 -12.86
CA ALA A 132 -8.24 61.16 -14.24
C ALA A 132 -9.23 62.32 -14.45
N GLN A 133 -10.21 62.50 -13.55
CA GLN A 133 -11.18 63.60 -13.63
C GLN A 133 -10.51 64.95 -13.35
N ARG A 134 -10.54 65.84 -14.36
CA ARG A 134 -10.19 67.26 -14.22
C ARG A 134 -11.36 68.03 -13.62
N CYS A 135 -11.06 68.94 -12.70
CA CYS A 135 -12.04 69.79 -12.03
C CYS A 135 -11.60 71.25 -12.13
N THR A 136 -12.51 72.14 -12.55
CA THR A 136 -12.30 73.58 -12.76
C THR A 136 -13.21 74.35 -11.80
N GLY A 137 -12.86 74.38 -10.51
CA GLY A 137 -13.67 75.02 -9.47
C GLY A 137 -13.34 74.52 -8.06
N ASN A 138 -14.27 74.62 -7.11
CA ASN A 138 -14.12 74.05 -5.77
C ASN A 138 -14.31 72.51 -5.82
N CYS A 139 -13.22 71.76 -5.71
CA CYS A 139 -13.18 70.30 -5.91
C CYS A 139 -13.22 69.47 -4.63
N THR A 140 -13.71 70.04 -3.53
CA THR A 140 -13.68 69.42 -2.18
C THR A 140 -14.32 68.03 -2.14
N THR A 141 -15.38 67.82 -2.91
CA THR A 141 -16.07 66.52 -3.03
C THR A 141 -15.25 65.46 -3.76
N LEU A 142 -14.50 65.87 -4.80
CA LEU A 142 -13.60 64.99 -5.56
C LEU A 142 -12.39 64.61 -4.71
N GLU A 143 -11.82 65.57 -3.99
CA GLU A 143 -10.72 65.36 -3.04
C GLU A 143 -11.14 64.41 -1.91
N ALA A 144 -12.30 64.64 -1.30
CA ALA A 144 -12.86 63.74 -0.27
C ALA A 144 -13.07 62.31 -0.80
N ARG A 145 -13.49 62.16 -2.07
CA ARG A 145 -13.64 60.85 -2.72
C ARG A 145 -12.31 60.16 -2.95
N ARG A 146 -11.27 60.90 -3.37
CA ARG A 146 -9.91 60.35 -3.53
C ARG A 146 -9.37 59.88 -2.18
N VAL A 147 -9.46 60.71 -1.13
CA VAL A 147 -9.02 60.35 0.23
C VAL A 147 -9.75 59.10 0.72
N THR A 148 -11.07 59.04 0.58
CA THR A 148 -11.86 57.86 0.99
C THR A 148 -11.45 56.59 0.24
N LEU A 149 -11.20 56.67 -1.08
CA LEU A 149 -10.77 55.52 -1.88
C LEU A 149 -9.35 55.08 -1.54
N THR A 150 -8.43 56.01 -1.29
CA THR A 150 -7.07 55.72 -0.83
C THR A 150 -7.10 55.02 0.54
N ALA A 151 -7.86 55.55 1.50
CA ALA A 151 -8.02 54.92 2.82
C ALA A 151 -8.62 53.51 2.72
N LYS A 152 -9.59 53.29 1.83
CA LYS A 152 -10.16 51.97 1.59
C LYS A 152 -9.14 51.00 0.96
N LEU A 153 -8.26 51.50 0.08
CA LEU A 153 -7.20 50.69 -0.52
C LEU A 153 -6.14 50.28 0.52
N GLU A 154 -5.74 51.21 1.40
CA GLU A 154 -4.83 50.93 2.51
C GLU A 154 -5.41 49.88 3.49
N ALA A 155 -6.70 49.98 3.80
CA ALA A 155 -7.38 48.98 4.63
C ALA A 155 -7.38 47.57 4.01
N LEU A 156 -7.62 47.46 2.70
CA LEU A 156 -7.58 46.19 1.98
C LEU A 156 -6.15 45.62 1.88
N ASP A 157 -5.13 46.48 1.75
CA ASP A 157 -3.73 46.06 1.78
C ASP A 157 -3.30 45.55 3.17
N ALA A 158 -3.80 46.17 4.25
CA ALA A 158 -3.58 45.68 5.61
C ALA A 158 -4.24 44.30 5.84
N GLU A 159 -5.50 44.13 5.43
CA GLU A 159 -6.22 42.85 5.52
C GLU A 159 -5.52 41.74 4.73
N ALA A 160 -5.05 42.04 3.51
CA ALA A 160 -4.27 41.11 2.71
C ALA A 160 -2.95 40.71 3.37
N GLY A 161 -2.27 41.66 4.01
CA GLY A 161 -1.05 41.41 4.78
C GLY A 161 -1.29 40.47 5.96
N ASP A 162 -2.39 40.66 6.69
CA ASP A 162 -2.80 39.77 7.78
C ASP A 162 -3.13 38.36 7.30
N ILE A 163 -3.88 38.24 6.20
CA ILE A 163 -4.20 36.93 5.61
C ILE A 163 -2.93 36.19 5.19
N ARG A 164 -1.98 36.86 4.52
CA ARG A 164 -0.69 36.24 4.13
C ARG A 164 0.14 35.83 5.34
N ARG A 165 0.18 36.66 6.40
CA ARG A 165 0.87 36.31 7.65
C ARG A 165 0.29 35.05 8.26
N ARG A 166 -1.04 34.95 8.35
CA ARG A 166 -1.75 33.75 8.84
C ARG A 166 -1.44 32.52 7.97
N GLN A 167 -1.60 32.63 6.65
CA GLN A 167 -1.27 31.54 5.71
C GLN A 167 0.18 31.07 5.87
N SER A 168 1.13 31.99 6.08
CA SER A 168 2.53 31.61 6.31
C SER A 168 2.75 30.94 7.67
N ALA A 169 1.99 31.30 8.70
CA ALA A 169 2.06 30.69 10.01
C ALA A 169 1.45 29.27 9.97
N ASP A 170 0.32 29.12 9.28
CA ASP A 170 -0.35 27.84 9.05
C ASP A 170 0.56 26.90 8.24
N ALA A 171 1.18 27.37 7.16
CA ALA A 171 2.13 26.60 6.37
C ALA A 171 3.34 26.11 7.20
N ARG A 172 3.89 26.96 8.08
CA ARG A 172 4.97 26.55 9.00
C ARG A 172 4.49 25.55 10.05
N ALA A 173 3.24 25.65 10.50
CA ALA A 173 2.66 24.70 11.44
C ALA A 173 2.39 23.33 10.78
N GLU A 174 1.95 23.34 9.51
CA GLU A 174 1.79 22.15 8.69
C GLU A 174 3.14 21.47 8.41
N GLU A 175 4.16 22.22 8.02
CA GLU A 175 5.52 21.70 7.83
C GLU A 175 6.09 21.07 9.12
N ARG A 176 5.85 21.69 10.29
CA ARG A 176 6.21 21.09 11.58
C ARG A 176 5.47 19.79 11.84
N ARG A 177 4.18 19.70 11.52
CA ARG A 177 3.43 18.43 11.65
C ARG A 177 4.00 17.36 10.72
N ASP A 178 4.25 17.69 9.46
CA ASP A 178 4.81 16.75 8.49
C ASP A 178 6.19 16.22 8.94
N SER A 179 7.01 17.07 9.55
CA SER A 179 8.29 16.66 10.12
C SER A 179 8.17 15.67 11.29
N LEU A 180 7.06 15.72 12.03
CA LEU A 180 6.79 14.83 13.18
C LEU A 180 6.12 13.51 12.77
N VAL A 181 5.44 13.49 11.61
CA VAL A 181 4.90 12.27 10.98
C VAL A 181 6.04 11.34 10.55
N ALA A 182 7.13 11.90 10.01
CA ALA A 182 8.30 11.14 9.64
C ALA A 182 9.05 10.63 10.88
N ASP A 183 9.51 9.37 10.87
CA ASP A 183 10.41 8.91 11.92
C ASP A 183 11.75 9.66 11.78
N PRO A 184 12.18 10.43 12.81
CA PRO A 184 13.40 11.23 12.73
C PRO A 184 14.65 10.36 12.49
N VAL A 185 14.61 9.08 12.87
CA VAL A 185 15.70 8.14 12.63
C VAL A 185 15.74 7.73 11.16
N THR A 186 14.60 7.41 10.56
CA THR A 186 14.55 7.02 9.13
C THR A 186 14.82 8.21 8.22
N ALA A 187 14.38 9.41 8.60
CA ALA A 187 14.71 10.66 7.89
C ALA A 187 16.22 10.96 7.91
N ARG A 188 16.87 10.82 9.07
CA ARG A 188 18.34 10.99 9.17
C ARG A 188 19.10 9.92 8.40
N LEU A 189 18.65 8.68 8.47
CA LEU A 189 19.28 7.56 7.76
C LEU A 189 19.14 7.71 6.24
N ALA A 190 17.98 8.15 5.76
CA ALA A 190 17.72 8.50 4.38
C ALA A 190 18.65 9.62 3.88
N ALA A 191 18.80 10.68 4.68
CA ALA A 191 19.70 11.79 4.35
C ALA A 191 21.18 11.38 4.29
N LEU A 192 21.63 10.52 5.21
CA LEU A 192 23.00 10.00 5.23
C LEU A 192 23.31 9.06 4.06
N LEU A 193 22.33 8.26 3.64
CA LEU A 193 22.48 7.29 2.55
C LEU A 193 22.16 7.87 1.16
N GLY A 194 21.65 9.12 1.09
CA GLY A 194 21.22 9.75 -0.17
C GLY A 194 20.02 9.05 -0.83
N VAL A 195 19.20 8.33 -0.06
CA VAL A 195 18.01 7.59 -0.54
C VAL A 195 16.73 8.16 0.05
N THR A 196 15.59 7.85 -0.58
CA THR A 196 14.29 8.30 -0.08
C THR A 196 13.90 7.56 1.22
N THR A 197 13.16 8.23 2.11
CA THR A 197 12.60 7.64 3.35
C THR A 197 11.79 6.38 3.07
N VAL A 198 11.00 6.40 1.99
CA VAL A 198 10.22 5.25 1.51
C VAL A 198 11.09 4.02 1.24
N ARG A 199 12.31 4.20 0.68
CA ARG A 199 13.23 3.08 0.45
C ARG A 199 13.81 2.55 1.76
N VAL A 200 14.15 3.43 2.70
CA VAL A 200 14.66 3.03 4.02
C VAL A 200 13.62 2.24 4.80
N ASP A 201 12.37 2.71 4.82
CA ASP A 201 11.26 2.01 5.49
C ASP A 201 11.00 0.64 4.83
N LEU A 202 11.03 0.58 3.50
CA LEU A 202 10.84 -0.67 2.76
C LEU A 202 11.96 -1.68 3.00
N LEU A 203 13.23 -1.24 3.01
CA LEU A 203 14.38 -2.08 3.34
C LEU A 203 14.34 -2.57 4.78
N THR A 204 13.95 -1.69 5.71
CA THR A 204 13.85 -2.03 7.14
C THR A 204 12.73 -3.05 7.36
N GLY A 205 11.55 -2.83 6.78
CA GLY A 205 10.46 -3.80 6.81
C GLY A 205 10.83 -5.13 6.17
N LEU A 206 11.61 -5.11 5.07
CA LEU A 206 12.07 -6.31 4.39
C LEU A 206 13.07 -7.09 5.25
N ALA A 207 13.97 -6.40 5.93
CA ALA A 207 14.92 -7.01 6.85
C ALA A 207 14.21 -7.71 8.02
N PHE A 208 13.22 -7.06 8.65
CA PHE A 208 12.43 -7.66 9.71
C PHE A 208 11.65 -8.90 9.23
N ALA A 209 11.01 -8.82 8.06
CA ALA A 209 10.32 -9.96 7.47
C ALA A 209 11.29 -11.12 7.17
N ALA A 210 12.44 -10.83 6.55
CA ALA A 210 13.44 -11.84 6.22
C ALA A 210 14.01 -12.55 7.46
N VAL A 211 14.27 -11.80 8.55
CA VAL A 211 14.74 -12.38 9.82
C VAL A 211 13.66 -13.27 10.43
N LEU A 212 12.41 -12.81 10.48
CA LEU A 212 11.30 -13.58 11.05
C LEU A 212 11.08 -14.89 10.30
N GLU A 213 10.95 -14.82 8.99
CA GLU A 213 10.72 -15.99 8.12
C GLU A 213 11.92 -16.93 8.12
N GLY A 214 13.14 -16.38 8.09
CA GLY A 214 14.39 -17.16 8.15
C GLY A 214 14.52 -17.95 9.45
N VAL A 215 14.26 -17.31 10.60
CA VAL A 215 14.28 -17.98 11.91
C VAL A 215 13.24 -19.10 11.95
N ALA A 216 12.02 -18.85 11.48
CA ALA A 216 10.97 -19.87 11.46
C ALA A 216 11.33 -21.08 10.58
N CYS A 217 11.86 -20.85 9.38
CA CYS A 217 12.33 -21.91 8.48
C CYS A 217 13.45 -22.75 9.09
N LEU A 218 14.43 -22.11 9.74
CA LEU A 218 15.53 -22.80 10.42
C LEU A 218 15.01 -23.67 11.57
N LEU A 219 14.09 -23.14 12.37
CA LEU A 219 13.46 -23.84 13.48
C LEU A 219 12.68 -25.07 13.02
N TRP A 220 11.89 -24.97 11.95
CA TRP A 220 11.20 -26.12 11.36
C TRP A 220 12.15 -27.16 10.78
N SER A 221 13.25 -26.72 10.17
CA SER A 221 14.29 -27.61 9.65
C SER A 221 14.95 -28.43 10.78
N VAL A 222 15.29 -27.78 11.90
CA VAL A 222 15.90 -28.43 13.08
C VAL A 222 14.92 -29.36 13.79
N THR A 223 13.67 -28.93 13.98
CA THR A 223 12.65 -29.73 14.66
C THR A 223 12.30 -31.01 13.90
N LEU A 224 12.13 -30.93 12.58
CA LEU A 224 11.80 -32.09 11.75
C LEU A 224 13.02 -33.00 11.52
N ARG A 225 14.25 -32.47 11.52
CA ARG A 225 15.49 -33.31 11.52
C ARG A 225 15.64 -34.15 12.77
N SER A 226 15.27 -33.58 13.92
CA SER A 226 15.32 -34.29 15.20
C SER A 226 14.35 -35.48 15.26
N ARG A 227 13.20 -35.42 14.56
CA ARG A 227 12.20 -36.50 14.54
C ARG A 227 12.63 -37.72 13.72
N SER A 228 13.33 -37.54 12.61
CA SER A 228 13.78 -38.65 11.75
C SER A 228 14.94 -39.46 12.33
N SER A 229 15.57 -39.02 13.42
CA SER A 229 16.73 -39.69 14.04
C SER A 229 16.37 -40.63 15.19
N VAL A 230 15.22 -41.31 15.13
CA VAL A 230 14.97 -42.50 15.97
C VAL A 230 15.34 -43.70 15.12
N PRO A 231 16.39 -44.48 15.47
CA PRO A 231 16.64 -45.75 14.79
C PRO A 231 15.43 -46.64 15.04
N ALA A 232 14.88 -47.22 13.98
CA ALA A 232 14.01 -48.38 14.10
C ALA A 232 14.80 -49.42 14.92
N VAL A 233 14.38 -49.66 16.15
CA VAL A 233 14.85 -50.80 16.94
C VAL A 233 14.62 -52.00 16.04
N GLN A 234 15.71 -52.63 15.61
CA GLN A 234 15.67 -53.94 14.97
C GLN A 234 14.84 -54.82 15.88
N ALA A 235 13.65 -55.21 15.40
CA ALA A 235 12.98 -56.37 15.94
C ALA A 235 13.93 -57.55 15.71
N THR A 236 14.70 -57.88 16.74
CA THR A 236 15.40 -59.15 16.85
C THR A 236 14.33 -60.23 16.86
N VAL A 237 13.92 -60.67 15.67
CA VAL A 237 13.19 -61.91 15.50
C VAL A 237 14.17 -63.00 15.90
N ALA A 238 14.01 -63.48 17.14
CA ALA A 238 14.61 -64.73 17.57
C ALA A 238 14.04 -65.84 16.68
N ALA A 239 14.81 -66.25 15.68
CA ALA A 239 14.52 -67.41 14.87
C ALA A 239 14.69 -68.65 15.75
N VAL A 240 13.59 -69.12 16.35
CA VAL A 240 13.50 -70.47 16.89
C VAL A 240 13.23 -71.40 15.71
N THR A 241 14.23 -72.20 15.38
CA THR A 241 14.19 -73.35 14.48
C THR A 241 13.16 -74.38 14.95
N VAL A 242 12.13 -74.65 14.14
CA VAL A 242 11.47 -75.96 14.07
C VAL A 242 11.23 -76.32 12.61
N ASN A 243 11.64 -77.54 12.27
CA ASN A 243 11.77 -78.13 10.94
C ASN A 243 10.42 -78.57 10.33
N HIS A 244 10.44 -78.73 8.99
CA HIS A 244 9.72 -79.70 8.12
C HIS A 244 8.54 -79.24 7.21
N PRO A 245 8.34 -79.90 6.02
CA PRO A 245 8.55 -79.28 4.69
C PRO A 245 7.25 -79.29 3.78
N PRO A 246 7.32 -78.99 2.45
CA PRO A 246 6.23 -78.37 1.69
C PRO A 246 5.29 -79.36 0.96
N VAL A 247 4.06 -78.93 0.67
CA VAL A 247 3.18 -79.59 -0.31
C VAL A 247 2.54 -78.56 -1.25
N THR A 248 2.79 -78.82 -2.54
CA THR A 248 2.26 -78.19 -3.74
C THR A 248 0.83 -78.66 -4.00
N ALA A 249 -0.09 -77.77 -4.41
CA ALA A 249 -1.14 -78.10 -5.38
C ALA A 249 -1.80 -76.83 -5.95
N SER A 250 -1.77 -76.77 -7.28
CA SER A 250 -2.48 -75.87 -8.19
C SER A 250 -4.00 -75.85 -7.95
N HIS A 251 -4.68 -74.79 -8.42
CA HIS A 251 -5.80 -74.84 -9.37
C HIS A 251 -6.50 -73.46 -9.49
N THR A 252 -6.55 -72.95 -10.72
CA THR A 252 -7.56 -72.02 -11.30
C THR A 252 -8.28 -72.84 -12.40
N PRO A 253 -9.49 -72.50 -12.95
CA PRO A 253 -9.87 -71.14 -13.39
C PRO A 253 -11.38 -70.71 -13.35
N GLU A 254 -11.58 -69.37 -13.47
CA GLU A 254 -12.62 -68.61 -14.24
C GLU A 254 -14.14 -68.67 -13.84
N PRO A 255 -15.02 -67.77 -14.36
CA PRO A 255 -14.90 -66.31 -14.58
C PRO A 255 -16.16 -65.49 -14.18
N GLY A 256 -16.05 -64.16 -14.15
CA GLY A 256 -17.20 -63.27 -13.97
C GLY A 256 -16.90 -61.83 -14.40
N SER A 257 -17.07 -61.60 -15.70
CA SER A 257 -17.38 -60.35 -16.41
C SER A 257 -17.59 -59.07 -15.59
N HIS A 258 -16.91 -57.97 -15.96
CA HIS A 258 -17.53 -56.80 -16.63
C HIS A 258 -16.46 -55.76 -17.03
N GLU A 259 -16.48 -55.46 -18.34
CA GLU A 259 -16.00 -54.32 -19.16
C GLU A 259 -15.46 -53.08 -18.40
N ALA A 260 -14.26 -52.55 -18.68
CA ALA A 260 -13.85 -51.73 -19.86
C ALA A 260 -14.83 -50.58 -20.14
N GLU A 261 -14.46 -49.29 -20.11
CA GLU A 261 -13.50 -48.68 -21.02
C GLU A 261 -13.09 -47.29 -20.52
N ALA A 262 -11.83 -46.96 -20.78
CA ALA A 262 -11.22 -45.65 -20.61
C ALA A 262 -11.73 -44.64 -21.66
N LYS A 263 -11.66 -43.34 -21.34
CA LYS A 263 -11.15 -42.33 -22.28
C LYS A 263 -10.74 -41.05 -21.56
N SER A 264 -9.42 -40.88 -21.54
CA SER A 264 -8.72 -39.59 -21.48
C SER A 264 -9.10 -38.73 -22.69
N HIS A 265 -9.21 -37.42 -22.53
CA HIS A 265 -8.53 -36.40 -23.36
C HIS A 265 -8.80 -34.99 -22.82
N ALA A 266 -7.77 -34.14 -22.92
CA ALA A 266 -7.68 -32.78 -22.41
C ALA A 266 -8.08 -31.73 -23.48
N PRO A 267 -7.65 -30.45 -23.36
CA PRO A 267 -8.51 -29.26 -23.33
C PRO A 267 -8.70 -28.60 -24.71
N VAL A 268 -9.75 -27.78 -24.85
CA VAL A 268 -9.91 -26.87 -25.98
C VAL A 268 -9.87 -25.43 -25.47
N SER A 269 -8.81 -24.73 -25.87
CA SER A 269 -8.76 -23.28 -25.93
C SER A 269 -9.50 -22.81 -27.18
N GLU A 270 -10.23 -21.71 -27.08
CA GLU A 270 -10.13 -20.64 -28.08
C GLU A 270 -10.43 -19.26 -27.46
N PRO A 271 -9.62 -18.23 -27.77
CA PRO A 271 -9.81 -16.83 -27.40
C PRO A 271 -10.42 -16.02 -28.57
N VAL A 272 -10.24 -14.69 -28.55
CA VAL A 272 -10.62 -13.65 -29.55
C VAL A 272 -12.06 -13.14 -29.35
N THR A 273 -12.35 -11.85 -29.10
CA THR A 273 -11.96 -10.69 -29.94
C THR A 273 -12.16 -9.34 -29.22
N SER A 274 -11.06 -8.57 -29.18
CA SER A 274 -10.88 -7.10 -29.37
C SER A 274 -11.68 -6.03 -28.59
N LEU A 275 -10.90 -5.18 -27.93
CA LEU A 275 -11.05 -3.72 -27.81
C LEU A 275 -11.58 -3.03 -29.09
N PRO A 276 -12.10 -1.79 -28.92
CA PRO A 276 -11.59 -0.65 -29.67
C PRO A 276 -10.73 0.23 -28.75
N ALA A 277 -9.45 0.37 -29.11
CA ALA A 277 -8.62 1.49 -28.71
C ALA A 277 -8.87 2.64 -29.71
N GLY A 278 -9.06 3.86 -29.20
CA GLY A 278 -9.23 5.05 -30.03
C GLY A 278 -9.59 6.28 -29.19
N GLU A 279 -8.55 6.98 -28.73
CA GLU A 279 -8.49 8.38 -28.28
C GLU A 279 -9.76 9.06 -27.70
N PRO A 280 -9.89 9.06 -26.36
CA PRO A 280 -10.53 10.16 -25.64
C PRO A 280 -9.67 10.69 -24.48
N SER A 281 -8.41 10.25 -24.35
CA SER A 281 -7.56 10.62 -23.20
C SER A 281 -7.14 12.09 -23.25
N ASP A 282 -6.74 12.58 -24.43
CA ASP A 282 -6.17 13.92 -24.58
C ASP A 282 -7.23 15.02 -24.53
N ALA A 283 -8.41 14.77 -25.12
CA ALA A 283 -9.56 15.68 -25.02
C ALA A 283 -10.10 15.77 -23.59
N ALA A 284 -10.19 14.64 -22.88
CA ALA A 284 -10.58 14.63 -21.47
C ALA A 284 -9.53 15.31 -20.58
N MET A 285 -8.24 15.22 -20.94
CA MET A 285 -7.15 15.89 -20.23
C MET A 285 -7.19 17.41 -20.42
N THR A 286 -7.38 17.89 -21.65
CA THR A 286 -7.48 19.34 -21.94
C THR A 286 -8.72 19.95 -21.27
N GLN A 287 -9.86 19.26 -21.34
CA GLN A 287 -11.09 19.69 -20.67
C GLN A 287 -10.93 19.73 -19.14
N LEU A 288 -10.22 18.76 -18.56
CA LEU A 288 -9.97 18.72 -17.13
C LEU A 288 -8.96 19.77 -16.66
N ALA A 289 -7.85 19.97 -17.40
CA ALA A 289 -6.87 21.02 -17.11
C ALA A 289 -7.50 22.41 -17.16
N GLN A 290 -8.36 22.66 -18.16
CA GLN A 290 -9.07 23.93 -18.29
C GLN A 290 -10.12 24.14 -17.18
N ALA A 291 -10.82 23.08 -16.76
CA ALA A 291 -11.78 23.15 -15.66
C ALA A 291 -11.10 23.35 -14.28
N VAL A 292 -9.90 22.80 -14.09
CA VAL A 292 -9.06 23.05 -12.91
C VAL A 292 -8.52 24.47 -12.92
N ALA A 293 -8.01 24.96 -14.06
CA ALA A 293 -7.54 26.34 -14.22
C ALA A 293 -8.66 27.38 -14.04
N ALA A 294 -9.89 27.05 -14.45
CA ALA A 294 -11.09 27.86 -14.22
C ALA A 294 -11.66 27.73 -12.80
N GLY A 295 -11.06 26.90 -11.93
CA GLY A 295 -11.50 26.68 -10.54
C GLY A 295 -12.84 25.93 -10.40
N GLN A 296 -13.34 25.31 -11.47
CA GLN A 296 -14.61 24.59 -11.49
C GLN A 296 -14.52 23.18 -10.91
N VAL A 297 -13.32 22.58 -10.93
CA VAL A 297 -13.07 21.22 -10.47
C VAL A 297 -11.85 21.22 -9.57
N ARG A 298 -11.99 20.74 -8.33
CA ARG A 298 -10.82 20.49 -7.48
C ARG A 298 -10.08 19.26 -8.03
N PRO A 299 -8.74 19.20 -7.96
CA PRO A 299 -7.95 18.06 -8.46
C PRO A 299 -8.05 16.83 -7.56
N THR A 300 -9.27 16.46 -7.14
CA THR A 300 -9.60 15.29 -6.33
C THR A 300 -10.19 14.21 -7.23
N VAL A 301 -9.93 12.94 -6.89
CA VAL A 301 -10.43 11.80 -7.69
C VAL A 301 -11.96 11.78 -7.71
N SER A 302 -12.62 12.20 -6.63
CA SER A 302 -14.08 12.29 -6.53
C SER A 302 -14.67 13.36 -7.44
N ASP A 303 -14.03 14.53 -7.52
CA ASP A 303 -14.55 15.64 -8.32
C ASP A 303 -14.27 15.41 -9.82
N ILE A 304 -13.10 14.85 -10.17
CA ILE A 304 -12.78 14.41 -11.54
C ILE A 304 -13.79 13.35 -12.01
N ARG A 305 -14.14 12.40 -11.14
CA ARG A 305 -15.14 11.35 -11.43
C ARG A 305 -16.51 11.97 -11.70
N ARG A 306 -16.94 12.90 -10.85
CA ARG A 306 -18.25 13.57 -10.96
C ARG A 306 -18.33 14.46 -12.20
N PHE A 307 -17.23 15.12 -12.56
CA PHE A 307 -17.17 16.05 -13.68
C PHE A 307 -17.12 15.34 -15.04
N LEU A 308 -16.34 14.25 -15.15
CA LEU A 308 -16.14 13.55 -16.43
C LEU A 308 -17.00 12.28 -16.57
N GLY A 309 -17.73 11.86 -15.53
CA GLY A 309 -18.53 10.64 -15.54
C GLY A 309 -17.71 9.34 -15.71
N VAL A 310 -16.41 9.36 -15.38
CA VAL A 310 -15.48 8.24 -15.61
C VAL A 310 -15.41 7.27 -14.43
N SER A 311 -14.84 6.08 -14.63
CA SER A 311 -14.58 5.14 -13.53
C SER A 311 -13.51 5.67 -12.56
N GLN A 312 -13.52 5.18 -11.31
CA GLN A 312 -12.56 5.60 -10.28
C GLN A 312 -11.09 5.35 -10.70
N ALA A 313 -10.81 4.21 -11.34
CA ALA A 313 -9.48 3.88 -11.84
C ALA A 313 -9.00 4.89 -12.91
N ARG A 314 -9.91 5.34 -13.79
CA ARG A 314 -9.63 6.33 -14.83
C ARG A 314 -9.45 7.73 -14.24
N ALA A 315 -10.26 8.13 -13.27
CA ALA A 315 -10.08 9.40 -12.55
C ALA A 315 -8.74 9.45 -11.79
N ALA A 316 -8.31 8.34 -11.19
CA ALA A 316 -7.02 8.24 -10.51
C ALA A 316 -5.82 8.24 -11.47
N ALA A 317 -5.99 7.77 -12.72
CA ALA A 317 -4.98 7.87 -13.77
C ALA A 317 -4.85 9.32 -14.27
N LEU A 318 -5.98 10.00 -14.53
CA LEU A 318 -6.00 11.39 -14.98
C LEU A 318 -5.40 12.35 -13.95
N ARG A 319 -5.68 12.15 -12.64
CA ARG A 319 -5.04 12.93 -11.57
C ARG A 319 -3.52 12.78 -11.55
N ARG A 320 -3.01 11.57 -11.80
CA ARG A 320 -1.55 11.32 -11.83
C ARG A 320 -0.89 12.01 -13.03
N GLN A 321 -1.56 12.05 -14.17
CA GLN A 321 -1.08 12.74 -15.36
C GLN A 321 -1.09 14.27 -15.18
N LEU A 322 -2.11 14.84 -14.55
CA LEU A 322 -2.13 16.26 -14.16
C LEU A 322 -0.98 16.63 -13.23
N ALA A 323 -0.76 15.82 -12.18
CA ALA A 323 0.35 16.04 -11.26
C ALA A 323 1.73 15.94 -11.93
N ALA A 324 1.86 15.15 -12.99
CA ALA A 324 3.09 15.04 -13.78
C ALA A 324 3.33 16.25 -14.70
N LEU A 325 2.27 16.90 -15.20
CA LEU A 325 2.36 18.11 -16.01
C LEU A 325 2.67 19.35 -15.17
N ASP A 326 2.13 19.43 -13.96
CA ASP A 326 2.41 20.51 -12.99
C ASP A 326 3.83 20.44 -12.39
N SER A 327 4.55 19.33 -12.60
CA SER A 327 5.92 19.11 -12.07
C SER A 327 7.03 19.29 -13.12
N THR A 328 6.68 19.69 -14.35
CA THR A 328 7.63 20.17 -15.36
C THR A 328 7.83 21.69 -15.21
N PRO A 329 9.06 22.19 -14.97
CA PRO A 329 9.35 23.62 -14.78
C PRO A 329 9.17 24.46 -16.05
#